data_AF-A0A6L8NBB1-F1
#
_entry.id   AF-A0A6L8NBB1-F1
#
_cell.length_a   1.000
_cell.length_b   1.000
_cell.length_c   1.000
_cell.angle_alpha   90.00
_cell.angle_beta   90.00
_cell.angle_gamma   90.00
#
_symmetry.space_group_name_H-M   'P 1'
#
loop_
_entity.id
_entity.type
_entity.pdbx_description
1 polymer ?
#
loop_
_entity_poly.entity_id
_entity_poly.type
_entity_poly.pdbx_seq_one_letter_code
_entity_poly.pdbx_strand_id
1 'polypeptide(L)'
;MNPVRHRGAVRHSPDHQGAVPLPATHNPKHLNRLERFLRTAAEAIHTCDQDPAQEQDDDGHLLDTEGYGWAAHRRDRSLWYAYLPVRSHADALLTTATAQLDMLPQESRPAWASKIAALARAADTLEAGHDRLMRELREHLTGAANPNLASVDLSVTEFFDEAWPALDVWAGGGSAVTELNTTVHGTAPPPAPNPALRLVSGGVTGWSRC
;
A
#
# COMPACT_ATOMS: atom_id res chain seq x y z
N MET A 1 -6.60 -31.09 -80.11
CA MET A 1 -6.46 -29.81 -79.37
C MET A 1 -6.32 -30.14 -77.89
N ASN A 2 -5.23 -29.70 -77.27
CA ASN A 2 -4.89 -29.67 -75.84
C ASN A 2 -4.29 -28.26 -75.61
N PRO A 3 -4.09 -27.68 -74.40
CA PRO A 3 -4.26 -28.23 -73.03
C PRO A 3 -4.83 -27.24 -71.98
N VAL A 4 -4.82 -27.64 -70.69
CA VAL A 4 -4.25 -26.92 -69.51
C VAL A 4 -5.05 -27.10 -68.21
N ARG A 5 -4.34 -27.58 -67.17
CA ARG A 5 -4.69 -27.57 -65.73
C ARG A 5 -4.55 -26.16 -65.14
N HIS A 6 -5.43 -25.77 -64.20
CA HIS A 6 -5.10 -24.93 -63.02
C HIS A 6 -6.06 -25.33 -61.88
N ARG A 7 -5.62 -26.02 -60.81
CA ARG A 7 -5.01 -25.49 -59.57
C ARG A 7 -5.51 -24.09 -59.19
N GLY A 8 -6.69 -24.05 -58.55
CA GLY A 8 -7.17 -22.91 -57.77
C GLY A 8 -6.77 -23.08 -56.30
N ALA A 9 -6.06 -22.08 -55.78
CA ALA A 9 -5.35 -22.07 -54.51
C ALA A 9 -6.23 -22.17 -53.27
N VAL A 10 -5.73 -22.92 -52.28
CA VAL A 10 -6.07 -22.76 -50.86
C VAL A 10 -5.65 -21.34 -50.47
N ARG A 11 -6.62 -20.48 -50.13
CA ARG A 11 -6.33 -19.20 -49.49
C ARG A 11 -5.97 -19.50 -48.03
N HIS A 12 -4.68 -19.60 -47.75
CA HIS A 12 -4.19 -19.35 -46.41
C HIS A 12 -4.38 -17.85 -46.13
N SER A 13 -5.33 -17.53 -45.26
CA SER A 13 -5.39 -16.21 -44.64
C SER A 13 -4.12 -16.02 -43.81
N PRO A 14 -3.34 -14.96 -44.03
CA PRO A 14 -2.23 -14.62 -43.15
C PRO A 14 -2.78 -13.90 -41.92
N ASP A 15 -2.21 -14.24 -40.76
CA ASP A 15 -2.06 -13.37 -39.61
C ASP A 15 -3.32 -12.81 -38.94
N HIS A 16 -3.94 -13.63 -38.08
CA HIS A 16 -4.30 -13.11 -36.75
C HIS A 16 -3.02 -13.04 -35.90
N GLN A 17 -2.13 -12.10 -36.22
CA GLN A 17 -1.23 -11.57 -35.21
C GLN A 17 -2.13 -10.97 -34.13
N GLY A 18 -2.30 -11.73 -33.04
CA GLY A 18 -2.97 -11.26 -31.85
C GLY A 18 -2.34 -9.95 -31.46
N ALA A 19 -3.13 -8.88 -31.48
CA ALA A 19 -2.72 -7.62 -30.90
C ALA A 19 -2.29 -7.93 -29.46
N VAL A 20 -1.00 -7.81 -29.17
CA VAL A 20 -0.49 -7.88 -27.80
C VAL A 20 -1.31 -6.84 -27.03
N PRO A 21 -2.07 -7.23 -25.99
CA PRO A 21 -2.84 -6.28 -25.22
C PRO A 21 -1.89 -5.19 -24.73
N LEU A 22 -2.22 -3.92 -25.02
CA LEU A 22 -1.46 -2.81 -24.49
C LEU A 22 -1.45 -2.93 -22.96
N PRO A 23 -0.32 -2.68 -22.30
CA PRO A 23 -0.29 -2.84 -20.86
C PRO A 23 -1.22 -1.86 -20.19
N ALA A 24 -1.92 -2.32 -19.15
CA ALA A 24 -2.63 -1.42 -18.26
C ALA A 24 -1.63 -0.38 -17.73
N THR A 25 -2.00 0.89 -17.74
CA THR A 25 -1.13 2.00 -17.35
C THR A 25 -1.73 2.75 -16.19
N HIS A 26 -0.92 3.03 -15.17
CA HIS A 26 -1.36 3.90 -14.09
C HIS A 26 -1.46 5.35 -14.58
N ASN A 27 -2.39 6.10 -13.99
CA ASN A 27 -2.35 7.55 -14.07
C ASN A 27 -1.07 8.05 -13.37
N PRO A 28 -0.19 8.82 -14.04
CA PRO A 28 1.07 9.27 -13.46
C PRO A 28 0.88 10.12 -12.19
N LYS A 29 -0.27 10.82 -12.06
CA LYS A 29 -0.58 11.56 -10.82
C LYS A 29 -0.79 10.64 -9.62
N HIS A 30 -1.30 9.43 -9.84
CA HIS A 30 -1.51 8.46 -8.75
C HIS A 30 -0.18 7.86 -8.30
N LEU A 31 0.70 7.50 -9.24
CA LEU A 31 2.06 7.05 -8.92
C LEU A 31 2.86 8.14 -8.18
N ASN A 32 2.82 9.39 -8.64
CA ASN A 32 3.51 10.50 -7.97
C ASN A 32 3.02 10.73 -6.53
N ARG A 33 1.72 10.48 -6.24
CA ARG A 33 1.18 10.57 -4.88
C ARG A 33 1.67 9.41 -4.02
N LEU A 34 1.70 8.19 -4.57
CA LEU A 34 2.26 7.01 -3.91
C LEU A 34 3.74 7.22 -3.57
N GLU A 35 4.56 7.67 -4.52
CA GLU A 35 5.98 7.96 -4.29
C GLU A 35 6.20 9.03 -3.22
N ARG A 36 5.36 10.07 -3.21
CA ARG A 36 5.40 11.08 -2.14
C ARG A 36 5.09 10.46 -0.78
N PHE A 37 4.03 9.65 -0.70
CA PHE A 37 3.68 8.94 0.51
C PHE A 37 4.84 8.06 1.00
N LEU A 38 5.44 7.24 0.13
CA LEU A 38 6.53 6.33 0.50
C LEU A 38 7.74 7.08 1.07
N ARG A 39 8.12 8.22 0.46
CA ARG A 39 9.19 9.07 0.99
C ARG A 39 8.85 9.67 2.36
N THR A 40 7.63 10.18 2.52
CA THR A 40 7.19 10.75 3.80
C THR A 40 7.08 9.67 4.88
N ALA A 41 6.63 8.47 4.53
CA ALA A 41 6.58 7.34 5.44
C ALA A 41 7.98 6.93 5.92
N ALA A 42 8.94 6.82 4.99
CA ALA A 42 10.33 6.51 5.33
C ALA A 42 10.94 7.57 6.26
N GLU A 43 10.71 8.86 6.01
CA GLU A 43 11.18 9.95 6.86
C GLU A 43 10.54 9.92 8.25
N ALA A 44 9.22 9.69 8.32
CA ALA A 44 8.50 9.65 9.59
C ALA A 44 8.87 8.44 10.44
N ILE A 45 9.05 7.26 9.84
CA ILE A 45 9.54 6.05 10.51
C ILE A 45 10.96 6.30 11.01
N HIS A 46 11.86 6.78 10.15
CA HIS A 46 13.23 7.10 10.53
C HIS A 46 13.29 8.12 11.68
N THR A 47 12.46 9.16 11.64
CA THR A 47 12.41 10.18 12.70
C THR A 47 11.90 9.59 14.02
N CYS A 48 10.93 8.67 13.98
CA CYS A 48 10.47 7.94 15.17
C CYS A 48 11.63 7.13 15.77
N ASP A 49 12.34 6.35 14.95
CA ASP A 49 13.45 5.49 15.36
C ASP A 49 14.62 6.25 15.99
N GLN A 50 14.74 7.55 15.72
CA GLN A 50 15.80 8.42 16.25
C GLN A 50 15.35 9.28 17.43
N ASP A 51 14.10 9.17 17.91
CA ASP A 51 13.60 10.04 18.98
C ASP A 51 14.29 9.74 20.32
N PRO A 52 15.09 10.68 20.87
CA PRO A 52 15.84 10.46 22.11
C PRO A 52 14.94 10.43 23.36
N ALA A 53 13.66 10.82 23.25
CA ALA A 53 12.67 10.66 24.32
C ALA A 53 12.20 9.21 24.49
N GLN A 54 12.66 8.30 23.62
CA GLN A 54 12.70 6.87 23.89
C GLN A 54 13.74 6.63 25.01
N GLU A 55 13.38 6.92 26.26
CA GLU A 55 14.31 6.69 27.38
C GLU A 55 14.69 5.21 27.41
N GLN A 56 15.99 4.93 27.43
CA GLN A 56 16.53 3.58 27.54
C GLN A 56 17.10 3.41 28.95
N ASP A 57 16.88 2.24 29.55
CA ASP A 57 17.63 1.85 30.74
C ASP A 57 19.12 1.64 30.41
N ASP A 58 19.93 1.42 31.45
CA ASP A 58 21.37 1.21 31.31
C ASP A 58 21.73 -0.04 30.48
N ASP A 59 20.77 -0.93 30.23
CA ASP A 59 20.89 -2.14 29.41
C ASP A 59 20.40 -1.91 27.96
N GLY A 60 19.95 -0.70 27.62
CA GLY A 60 19.46 -0.32 26.29
C GLY A 60 18.02 -0.76 26.00
N HIS A 61 17.29 -1.23 27.01
CA HIS A 61 15.86 -1.49 26.88
C HIS A 61 15.08 -0.18 27.02
N LEU A 62 14.08 0.01 26.16
CA LEU A 62 13.16 1.13 26.31
C LEU A 62 12.50 1.05 27.67
N LEU A 63 12.64 2.10 28.48
CA LEU A 63 11.85 2.29 29.68
C LEU A 63 10.39 2.35 29.21
N ASP A 64 9.57 1.49 29.81
CA ASP A 64 8.14 1.43 29.57
C ASP A 64 7.50 2.73 30.05
N THR A 65 7.54 3.77 29.21
CA THR A 65 6.61 4.88 29.33
C THR A 65 5.26 4.27 28.99
N GLU A 66 4.43 4.06 30.01
CA GLU A 66 3.00 3.72 29.95
C GLU A 66 2.28 4.72 29.02
N GLY A 67 2.45 4.59 27.71
CA GLY A 67 2.04 5.59 26.73
C GLY A 67 2.20 5.11 25.28
N TYR A 68 1.15 5.31 24.47
CA TYR A 68 1.33 5.46 23.03
C TYR A 68 2.17 6.72 22.85
N GLY A 69 3.49 6.51 22.73
CA GLY A 69 4.48 7.57 22.89
C GLY A 69 4.28 8.70 21.88
N TRP A 70 4.65 9.93 22.27
CA TRP A 70 4.48 11.11 21.41
C TRP A 70 5.17 10.97 20.04
N ALA A 71 6.31 10.26 19.99
CA ALA A 71 7.00 9.90 18.76
C ALA A 71 6.14 9.03 17.83
N ALA A 72 5.55 7.95 18.37
CA ALA A 72 4.65 7.05 17.63
C ALA A 72 3.40 7.79 17.14
N HIS A 73 2.78 8.62 18.00
CA HIS A 73 1.66 9.46 17.60
C HIS A 73 2.02 10.39 16.42
N ARG A 74 3.19 11.01 16.47
CA ARG A 74 3.65 11.91 15.41
C ARG A 74 3.89 11.15 14.12
N ARG A 75 4.51 9.97 14.18
CA ARG A 75 4.74 9.08 13.04
C ARG A 75 3.41 8.70 12.39
N ASP A 76 2.49 8.13 13.16
CA ASP A 76 1.24 7.58 12.61
C ASP A 76 0.36 8.68 12.03
N ARG A 77 0.29 9.84 12.69
CA ARG A 77 -0.38 11.02 12.16
C ARG A 77 0.24 11.49 10.85
N SER A 78 1.57 11.49 10.76
CA SER A 78 2.30 11.89 9.55
C SER A 78 2.06 10.91 8.40
N LEU A 79 2.11 9.60 8.67
CA LEU A 79 1.81 8.56 7.69
C LEU A 79 0.37 8.67 7.20
N TRP A 80 -0.59 8.81 8.10
CA TRP A 80 -2.00 8.91 7.74
C TRP A 80 -2.27 10.10 6.83
N TYR A 81 -1.78 11.30 7.18
CA TYR A 81 -1.96 12.48 6.33
C TYR A 81 -1.24 12.36 4.99
N ALA A 82 -0.06 11.72 4.96
CA ALA A 82 0.63 11.42 3.71
C ALA A 82 -0.10 10.38 2.86
N TYR A 83 -0.85 9.47 3.49
CA TYR A 83 -1.62 8.42 2.84
C TYR A 83 -2.96 8.92 2.27
N LEU A 84 -3.59 9.96 2.85
CA LEU A 84 -4.89 10.48 2.36
C LEU A 84 -4.97 10.72 0.83
N PRO A 85 -3.97 11.32 0.16
CA PRO A 85 -3.99 11.47 -1.29
C PRO A 85 -3.87 10.14 -2.05
N VAL A 86 -3.24 9.12 -1.46
CA VAL A 86 -3.15 7.75 -2.01
C VAL A 86 -4.49 7.03 -1.83
N ARG A 87 -5.06 7.09 -0.62
CA ARG A 87 -6.34 6.48 -0.23
C ARG A 87 -7.42 6.73 -1.28
N SER A 88 -7.62 7.99 -1.67
CA SER A 88 -8.65 8.40 -2.65
C SER A 88 -8.56 7.70 -4.01
N HIS A 89 -7.43 7.05 -4.32
CA HIS A 89 -7.19 6.34 -5.58
C HIS A 89 -6.52 4.96 -5.38
N ALA A 90 -6.55 4.42 -4.16
CA ALA A 90 -5.93 3.12 -3.85
C ALA A 90 -6.55 2.01 -4.70
N ASP A 91 -7.88 2.00 -4.86
CA ASP A 91 -8.60 1.06 -5.72
C ASP A 91 -8.11 1.11 -7.19
N ALA A 92 -7.97 2.32 -7.75
CA ALA A 92 -7.48 2.47 -9.13
C ALA A 92 -6.03 1.99 -9.30
N LEU A 93 -5.17 2.22 -8.28
CA LEU A 93 -3.82 1.68 -8.26
C LEU A 93 -3.85 0.14 -8.21
N LEU A 94 -4.59 -0.45 -7.28
CA LEU A 94 -4.63 -1.89 -7.08
C LEU A 94 -5.29 -2.63 -8.24
N THR A 95 -6.34 -2.07 -8.83
CA THR A 95 -7.01 -2.61 -10.03
C THR A 95 -6.04 -2.65 -11.20
N THR A 96 -5.31 -1.56 -11.44
CA THR A 96 -4.31 -1.50 -12.52
C THR A 96 -3.17 -2.49 -12.27
N ALA A 97 -2.65 -2.54 -11.04
CA ALA A 97 -1.60 -3.48 -10.64
C ALA A 97 -2.06 -4.94 -10.81
N THR A 98 -3.32 -5.24 -10.48
CA THR A 98 -3.89 -6.58 -10.66
C THR A 98 -3.97 -6.96 -12.14
N ALA A 99 -4.42 -6.05 -13.01
CA ALA A 99 -4.43 -6.28 -14.46
C ALA A 99 -3.01 -6.49 -15.03
N GLN A 100 -2.00 -5.83 -14.45
CA GLN A 100 -0.59 -5.99 -14.83
C GLN A 100 -0.03 -7.38 -14.47
N LEU A 101 -0.58 -8.09 -13.47
CA LEU A 101 -0.12 -9.43 -13.10
C LEU A 101 -0.24 -10.43 -14.26
N ASP A 102 -1.28 -10.32 -15.08
CA ASP A 102 -1.50 -11.22 -16.21
C ASP A 102 -0.48 -11.07 -17.33
N MET A 103 0.29 -9.99 -17.30
CA MET A 103 1.34 -9.69 -18.27
C MET A 103 2.71 -10.24 -17.86
N LEU A 104 2.83 -10.73 -16.61
CA LEU A 104 4.07 -11.31 -16.13
C LEU A 104 4.21 -12.79 -16.54
N PRO A 105 5.46 -13.30 -16.57
CA PRO A 105 5.72 -14.75 -16.61
C PRO A 105 5.02 -15.46 -15.45
N GLN A 106 4.45 -16.64 -15.72
CA GLN A 106 3.57 -17.35 -14.80
C GLN A 106 4.26 -17.67 -13.46
N GLU A 107 5.57 -17.93 -13.50
CA GLU A 107 6.44 -18.19 -12.36
C GLU A 107 6.63 -16.97 -11.43
N SER A 108 6.50 -15.74 -11.96
CA SER A 108 6.67 -14.51 -11.19
C SER A 108 5.35 -14.01 -10.57
N ARG A 109 4.20 -14.39 -11.14
CA ARG A 109 2.88 -13.91 -10.71
C ARG A 109 2.57 -14.14 -9.23
N PRO A 110 2.84 -15.32 -8.63
CA PRO A 110 2.44 -15.57 -7.24
C PRO A 110 3.09 -14.61 -6.24
N ALA A 111 4.36 -14.26 -6.45
CA ALA A 111 5.08 -13.34 -5.58
C ALA A 111 4.50 -11.93 -5.62
N TRP A 112 4.20 -11.42 -6.83
CA TRP A 112 3.56 -10.12 -7.02
C TRP A 112 2.11 -10.11 -6.52
N ALA A 113 1.34 -11.16 -6.82
CA ALA A 113 -0.05 -11.28 -6.40
C ALA A 113 -0.20 -11.23 -4.87
N SER A 114 0.71 -11.89 -4.14
CA SER A 114 0.75 -11.83 -2.67
C SER A 114 0.96 -10.40 -2.16
N LYS A 115 1.91 -9.65 -2.75
CA LYS A 115 2.17 -8.25 -2.39
C LYS A 115 0.95 -7.36 -2.66
N ILE A 116 0.35 -7.45 -3.85
CA ILE A 116 -0.83 -6.65 -4.21
C ILE A 116 -2.03 -6.99 -3.32
N ALA A 117 -2.23 -8.28 -3.00
CA ALA A 117 -3.29 -8.70 -2.10
C ALA A 117 -3.09 -8.24 -0.64
N ALA A 118 -1.83 -8.10 -0.18
CA ALA A 118 -1.55 -7.51 1.13
C ALA A 118 -1.90 -6.00 1.16
N LEU A 119 -1.53 -5.26 0.12
CA LEU A 119 -1.86 -3.84 -0.01
C LEU A 119 -3.38 -3.60 -0.11
N ALA A 120 -4.10 -4.46 -0.83
CA ALA A 120 -5.55 -4.40 -0.92
C ALA A 120 -6.22 -4.56 0.44
N ARG A 121 -5.86 -5.62 1.18
CA ARG A 121 -6.39 -5.83 2.55
C ARG A 121 -6.06 -4.68 3.49
N ALA A 122 -4.85 -4.12 3.39
CA ALA A 122 -4.46 -2.97 4.19
C ALA A 122 -5.29 -1.71 3.83
N ALA A 123 -5.57 -1.48 2.55
CA ALA A 123 -6.45 -0.38 2.15
C ALA A 123 -7.88 -0.55 2.67
N ASP A 124 -8.43 -1.77 2.62
CA ASP A 124 -9.75 -2.07 3.16
C ASP A 124 -9.82 -1.80 4.68
N THR A 125 -8.79 -2.22 5.43
CA THR A 125 -8.69 -1.93 6.86
C THR A 125 -8.65 -0.43 7.14
N LEU A 126 -7.86 0.34 6.37
CA LEU A 126 -7.74 1.78 6.54
C LEU A 126 -9.05 2.51 6.19
N GLU A 127 -9.75 2.07 5.16
CA GLU A 127 -11.06 2.61 4.77
C GLU A 127 -12.10 2.35 5.87
N ALA A 128 -12.20 1.11 6.34
CA ALA A 128 -13.14 0.72 7.40
C ALA A 128 -12.88 1.47 8.72
N GLY A 129 -11.60 1.59 9.12
CA GLY A 129 -11.20 2.34 10.30
C GLY A 129 -11.51 3.83 10.18
N HIS A 130 -11.25 4.43 9.01
CA HIS A 130 -11.57 5.84 8.77
C HIS A 130 -13.08 6.10 8.81
N ASP A 131 -13.87 5.23 8.17
CA ASP A 131 -15.34 5.34 8.18
C ASP A 131 -15.90 5.21 9.60
N ARG A 132 -15.32 4.33 10.42
CA ARG A 132 -15.66 4.22 11.85
C ARG A 132 -15.33 5.51 12.59
N LEU A 133 -14.11 6.02 12.45
CA LEU A 133 -13.70 7.29 13.08
C LEU A 133 -14.65 8.43 12.68
N MET A 134 -15.00 8.58 11.40
CA MET A 134 -15.90 9.65 10.95
C MET A 134 -17.31 9.53 11.53
N ARG A 135 -17.80 8.31 11.82
CA ARG A 135 -19.09 8.11 12.52
C ARG A 135 -18.98 8.54 13.98
N GLU A 136 -17.97 8.07 14.70
CA GLU A 136 -17.75 8.40 16.12
C GLU A 136 -17.57 9.92 16.32
N LEU A 137 -16.74 10.56 15.49
CA LEU A 137 -16.56 12.01 15.52
C LEU A 137 -17.88 12.75 15.29
N ARG A 138 -18.72 12.28 14.37
CA ARG A 138 -20.04 12.89 14.13
C ARG A 138 -20.92 12.78 15.38
N GLU A 139 -20.95 11.62 16.04
CA GLU A 139 -21.73 11.41 17.27
C GLU A 139 -21.26 12.36 18.40
N HIS A 140 -19.94 12.48 18.60
CA HIS A 140 -19.37 13.37 19.61
C HIS A 140 -19.60 14.86 19.33
N LEU A 141 -19.66 15.25 18.05
CA LEU A 141 -19.80 16.66 17.65
C LEU A 141 -21.25 17.12 17.46
N THR A 142 -22.18 16.24 17.09
CA THR A 142 -23.57 16.61 16.79
C THR A 142 -24.52 16.47 17.99
N GLY A 143 -24.11 15.79 19.06
CA GLY A 143 -24.94 15.50 20.23
C GLY A 143 -24.86 16.48 21.40
N ALA A 144 -23.94 17.46 21.40
CA ALA A 144 -23.63 18.23 22.61
C ALA A 144 -23.58 19.75 22.40
N ALA A 145 -24.19 20.51 23.32
CA ALA A 145 -23.99 21.96 23.45
C ALA A 145 -22.53 22.32 23.81
N ASN A 146 -21.74 21.32 24.24
CA ASN A 146 -20.30 21.40 24.44
C ASN A 146 -19.66 20.09 23.95
N PRO A 147 -18.92 20.07 22.83
CA PRO A 147 -18.32 18.85 22.29
C PRO A 147 -17.37 18.21 23.30
N ASN A 148 -17.47 16.88 23.47
CA ASN A 148 -16.58 16.14 24.35
C ASN A 148 -15.22 15.91 23.68
N LEU A 149 -14.32 16.89 23.81
CA LEU A 149 -12.99 16.85 23.20
C LEU A 149 -12.15 15.66 23.67
N ALA A 150 -12.32 15.21 24.93
CA ALA A 150 -11.60 14.05 25.43
C ALA A 150 -12.01 12.74 24.73
N SER A 151 -13.30 12.58 24.40
CA SER A 151 -13.77 11.45 23.59
C SER A 151 -13.29 11.53 22.14
N VAL A 152 -13.21 12.74 21.58
CA VAL A 152 -12.64 12.94 20.24
C VAL A 152 -11.18 12.51 20.20
N ASP A 153 -10.36 12.94 21.16
CA ASP A 153 -8.95 12.57 21.23
C ASP A 153 -8.75 11.06 21.44
N LEU A 154 -9.62 10.43 22.23
CA LEU A 154 -9.62 8.97 22.43
C LEU A 154 -9.92 8.23 21.11
N SER A 155 -11.01 8.57 20.40
CA SER A 155 -11.34 7.95 19.11
C SER A 155 -10.22 8.11 18.08
N VAL A 156 -9.56 9.28 18.05
CA VAL A 156 -8.42 9.51 17.15
C VAL A 156 -7.22 8.64 17.53
N THR A 157 -6.94 8.48 18.83
CA THR A 157 -5.85 7.63 19.33
C THR A 157 -6.10 6.17 19.01
N GLU A 158 -7.31 5.67 19.30
CA GLU A 158 -7.73 4.30 18.96
C GLU A 158 -7.64 4.04 17.46
N PHE A 159 -8.07 5.00 16.63
CA PHE A 159 -7.93 4.90 15.19
C PHE A 159 -6.47 4.73 14.75
N PHE A 160 -5.53 5.51 15.30
CA PHE A 160 -4.12 5.38 14.92
C PHE A 160 -3.51 4.05 15.37
N ASP A 161 -3.86 3.56 16.55
CA ASP A 161 -3.42 2.26 17.04
C ASP A 161 -3.90 1.12 16.12
N GLU A 162 -5.18 1.16 15.72
CA GLU A 162 -5.76 0.18 14.78
C GLU A 162 -5.22 0.34 13.34
N ALA A 163 -4.97 1.57 12.89
CA ALA A 163 -4.54 1.88 11.52
C ALA A 163 -3.05 1.61 11.29
N TRP A 164 -2.22 1.68 12.33
CA TRP A 164 -0.76 1.59 12.21
C TRP A 164 -0.29 0.35 11.43
N PRO A 165 -0.72 -0.89 11.74
CA PRO A 165 -0.26 -2.07 11.01
C PRO A 165 -0.58 -2.02 9.51
N ALA A 166 -1.72 -1.44 9.13
CA ALA A 166 -2.10 -1.30 7.73
C ALA A 166 -1.33 -0.16 7.02
N LEU A 167 -1.03 0.93 7.73
CA LEU A 167 -0.15 1.99 7.23
C LEU A 167 1.28 1.47 7.00
N ASP A 168 1.79 0.63 7.90
CA ASP A 168 3.11 0.01 7.77
C ASP A 168 3.19 -0.92 6.55
N VAL A 169 2.14 -1.72 6.30
CA VAL A 169 2.04 -2.53 5.07
C VAL A 169 2.12 -1.66 3.81
N TRP A 170 1.45 -0.51 3.79
CA TRP A 170 1.54 0.42 2.66
C TRP A 170 2.92 1.10 2.57
N ALA A 171 3.53 1.47 3.69
CA ALA A 171 4.85 2.09 3.74
C ALA A 171 5.95 1.14 3.23
N GLY A 172 5.95 -0.12 3.68
CA GLY A 172 6.95 -1.12 3.30
C GLY A 172 6.65 -1.84 1.97
N GLY A 173 5.38 -1.94 1.58
CA GLY A 173 4.94 -2.71 0.42
C GLY A 173 4.53 -1.87 -0.81
N GLY A 174 4.25 -0.58 -0.63
CA GLY A 174 3.64 0.24 -1.69
C GLY A 174 4.51 0.42 -2.93
N SER A 175 5.84 0.34 -2.81
CA SER A 175 6.75 0.42 -3.97
C SER A 175 6.48 -0.68 -5.00
N ALA A 176 5.91 -1.80 -4.57
CA ALA A 176 5.56 -2.92 -5.43
C ALA A 176 4.63 -2.49 -6.59
N VAL A 177 3.75 -1.50 -6.39
CA VAL A 177 2.89 -0.99 -7.46
C VAL A 177 3.72 -0.32 -8.57
N THR A 178 4.67 0.54 -8.18
CA THR A 178 5.54 1.23 -9.14
C THR A 178 6.52 0.26 -9.80
N GLU A 179 7.11 -0.67 -9.04
CA GLU A 179 8.03 -1.68 -9.55
C GLU A 179 7.33 -2.66 -10.52
N LEU A 180 6.09 -3.05 -10.25
CA LEU A 180 5.30 -3.88 -11.17
C LEU A 180 5.06 -3.13 -12.49
N ASN A 181 4.67 -1.86 -12.39
CA ASN A 181 4.47 -1.02 -13.57
C ASN A 181 5.75 -0.91 -14.41
N THR A 182 6.91 -0.66 -13.80
CA THR A 182 8.17 -0.57 -14.56
C THR A 182 8.57 -1.92 -15.17
N THR A 183 8.33 -3.03 -14.46
CA THR A 183 8.59 -4.39 -14.94
C THR A 183 7.77 -4.71 -16.19
N VAL A 184 6.46 -4.46 -16.15
CA VAL A 184 5.54 -4.76 -17.28
C VAL A 184 5.86 -3.91 -18.51
N HIS A 185 6.29 -2.66 -18.31
CA HIS A 185 6.68 -1.76 -19.40
C HIS A 185 8.13 -1.94 -19.88
N GLY A 186 8.84 -2.98 -19.40
CA GLY A 186 10.19 -3.30 -19.86
C GLY A 186 11.26 -2.28 -19.48
N THR A 187 11.01 -1.48 -18.44
CA THR A 187 11.90 -0.40 -17.98
C THR A 187 12.73 -0.77 -16.74
N ALA A 188 12.54 -1.97 -16.17
CA ALA A 188 13.28 -2.45 -15.01
C ALA A 188 13.59 -3.96 -15.05
N PRO A 189 14.64 -4.44 -14.36
CA PRO A 189 14.92 -5.87 -14.16
C PRO A 189 13.86 -6.54 -13.25
N PRO A 190 13.73 -7.88 -13.26
CA PRO A 190 12.82 -8.61 -12.37
C PRO A 190 13.08 -8.28 -10.89
N PRO A 191 12.05 -8.38 -10.02
CA PRO A 191 12.15 -7.95 -8.63
C PRO A 191 13.25 -8.72 -7.91
N ALA A 192 14.07 -7.99 -7.14
CA ALA A 192 14.97 -8.61 -6.19
C ALA A 192 14.17 -9.36 -5.11
N PRO A 193 14.63 -10.51 -4.63
CA PRO A 193 14.05 -11.15 -3.45
C PRO A 193 14.10 -10.15 -2.29
N ASN A 194 12.94 -9.84 -1.70
CA ASN A 194 12.84 -8.89 -0.61
C ASN A 194 13.29 -9.57 0.70
N PRO A 195 14.37 -9.12 1.37
CA PRO A 195 14.83 -9.74 2.61
C PRO A 195 13.99 -9.38 3.85
N ALA A 196 12.92 -8.59 3.72
CA ALA A 196 12.09 -8.25 4.87
C ALA A 196 10.62 -8.04 4.49
N LEU A 197 9.89 -9.13 4.29
CA LEU A 197 8.65 -9.23 5.05
C LEU A 197 9.09 -9.46 6.49
N ARG A 198 9.31 -8.39 7.25
CA ARG A 198 9.19 -8.50 8.70
C ARG A 198 7.72 -8.82 8.95
N LEU A 199 7.39 -10.11 8.89
CA LEU A 199 6.27 -10.62 9.65
C LEU A 199 6.58 -10.23 11.09
N VAL A 200 5.96 -9.15 11.56
CA VAL A 200 5.68 -9.00 12.99
C VAL A 200 4.62 -10.06 13.31
N SER A 201 5.08 -11.31 13.37
CA SER A 201 4.43 -12.37 14.12
C SER A 201 4.83 -12.14 15.57
N GLY A 202 4.09 -11.27 16.24
CA GLY A 202 4.31 -10.93 17.64
C GLY A 202 2.98 -10.61 18.29
N GLY A 203 2.16 -11.64 18.49
CA GLY A 203 0.96 -11.51 19.30
C GLY A 203 1.32 -11.27 20.77
N VAL A 204 0.69 -10.23 21.31
CA VAL A 204 0.40 -9.93 22.73
C VAL A 204 1.45 -9.08 23.48
N THR A 205 0.99 -7.84 23.73
CA THR A 205 1.37 -6.86 24.77
C THR A 205 2.81 -6.34 24.75
N GLY A 206 3.05 -5.36 23.89
CA GLY A 206 4.13 -4.39 24.02
C GLY A 206 3.75 -3.20 23.17
N TRP A 207 3.60 -2.04 23.79
CA TRP A 207 3.06 -0.85 23.16
C TRP A 207 3.90 -0.46 21.96
N SER A 208 3.25 0.15 20.97
CA SER A 208 3.75 0.45 19.63
C SER A 208 5.15 1.06 19.66
N ARG A 209 6.13 0.22 19.36
CA ARG A 209 7.50 0.61 19.04
C ARG A 209 7.45 1.64 17.89
N CYS A 210 8.39 2.59 17.90
CA CYS A 210 9.03 2.96 16.64
C CYS A 210 9.60 1.64 16.06
#